data_AF-A0A3A0D6S8-F1
#
_entry.id   AF-A0A3A0D6S8-F1
#
_cell.length_a   1.000
_cell.length_b   1.000
_cell.length_c   1.000
_cell.angle_alpha   90.00
_cell.angle_beta   90.00
_cell.angle_gamma   90.00
#
_symmetry.space_group_name_H-M   'P 1'
#
loop_
_entity.id
_entity.type
_entity.pdbx_description
1 polymer ?
#
loop_
_entity_poly.entity_id
_entity_poly.type
_entity_poly.pdbx_seq_one_letter_code
_entity_poly.pdbx_strand_id
1 'polypeptide(L)' 'MLETITVTLPADLEPAFNDAIKEEGISPNEFVSVAVKEYLFLRRFRLLRERMVMQAQAQGIYTDQDVFKRVS' A
#
# COMPACT_ATOMS: atom_id res chain seq x y z
N MET A 1 7.63 -7.21 19.56
CA MET A 1 8.42 -6.16 20.22
C MET A 1 7.86 -4.82 19.78
N LEU A 2 7.84 -3.83 20.68
CA LEU A 2 7.54 -2.43 20.34
C LEU A 2 8.89 -1.74 20.07
N GLU A 3 9.04 -1.19 18.88
CA GLU A 3 10.24 -0.45 18.48
C GLU A 3 9.83 1.00 18.19
N THR A 4 10.54 1.96 18.78
CA THR A 4 10.27 3.38 18.58
C THR A 4 11.10 3.89 17.42
N ILE A 5 10.44 4.50 16.43
CA ILE A 5 11.09 5.13 15.29
C ILE A 5 10.79 6.63 15.36
N THR A 6 11.83 7.46 15.44
CA THR A 6 11.68 8.91 15.31
C THR A 6 11.78 9.30 13.85
N VAL A 7 10.76 9.98 13.34
CA VAL A 7 10.69 10.47 11.96
C VAL A 7 10.46 11.97 11.94
N THR A 8 11.09 12.66 11.00
CA THR A 8 10.82 14.08 10.74
C THR A 8 9.79 14.17 9.62
N LEU A 9 8.69 14.88 9.88
CA LEU A 9 7.66 15.14 8.89
C LEU A 9 7.77 16.59 8.39
N PRO A 10 7.52 16.83 7.09
CA PRO A 10 7.36 18.17 6.54
C PRO A 10 6.27 18.96 7.27
N ALA A 11 6.51 20.24 7.54
CA ALA A 11 5.60 21.10 8.31
C ALA A 11 4.25 21.32 7.62
N ASP A 12 4.22 21.25 6.29
CA ASP A 12 3.01 21.35 5.48
C ASP A 12 2.04 20.16 5.66
N LEU A 13 2.51 19.03 6.20
CA LEU A 13 1.66 17.87 6.49
C LEU A 13 0.96 17.95 7.85
N GLU A 14 1.40 18.84 8.75
CA GLU A 14 0.85 18.96 10.10
C GLU A 14 -0.66 19.22 10.13
N PRO A 15 -1.25 20.11 9.31
CA PRO A 15 -2.69 20.34 9.31
C PRO A 15 -3.46 19.09 8.93
N ALA A 16 -3.10 18.47 7.80
CA ALA A 16 -3.76 17.27 7.28
C ALA A 16 -3.65 16.08 8.25
N PHE A 17 -2.49 15.94 8.91
CA PHE A 17 -2.26 14.92 9.93
C PHE A 17 -3.18 15.11 11.14
N ASN A 18 -3.26 16.35 11.66
CA ASN A 18 -4.09 16.66 12.81
C ASN A 18 -5.59 16.52 12.51
N ASP A 19 -6.01 16.88 11.29
CA ASP A 19 -7.41 16.73 10.87
C ASP A 19 -7.79 15.25 10.76
N ALA A 20 -6.95 14.43 10.11
CA ALA A 20 -7.20 12.99 9.99
C ALA A 20 -7.29 12.28 11.36
N ILE A 21 -6.38 12.61 12.29
CA ILE A 21 -6.41 12.06 13.66
C ILE A 21 -7.71 12.42 14.38
N LYS A 22 -8.20 13.66 14.22
CA LYS A 22 -9.46 14.11 14.84
C LYS A 22 -10.67 13.44 14.23
N GLU A 23 -10.70 13.30 12.90
CA GLU A 23 -11.80 12.66 12.17
C GLU A 23 -11.92 11.17 12.53
N GLU A 24 -10.79 10.47 12.65
CA GLU A 24 -10.76 9.03 12.95
C GLU A 24 -10.83 8.73 14.45
N GLY A 25 -10.52 9.71 15.31
CA GLY A 25 -10.54 9.55 16.77
C GLY A 25 -9.45 8.61 17.32
N ILE A 26 -8.35 8.44 16.57
CA ILE A 26 -7.24 7.55 16.93
C ILE A 26 -6.01 8.33 17.41
N SER A 27 -5.02 7.63 17.98
CA SER A 27 -3.77 8.28 18.42
C SER A 27 -2.82 8.56 17.25
N PRO A 28 -1.90 9.55 17.36
CA PRO A 28 -0.88 9.81 16.33
C PRO A 28 -0.03 8.58 15.99
N ASN A 29 0.35 7.79 17.00
CA ASN A 29 1.14 6.58 16.80
C ASN A 29 0.35 5.49 16.05
N GLU A 30 -0.95 5.39 16.33
CA GLU A 30 -1.83 4.45 15.64
C GLU A 30 -2.02 4.86 14.18
N PHE A 31 -2.31 6.14 13.92
CA PHE A 31 -2.43 6.68 12.57
C PHE A 31 -1.16 6.42 11.74
N VAL A 32 0.02 6.76 12.26
CA VAL A 32 1.29 6.51 11.58
C VAL A 32 1.50 5.01 11.35
N SER A 33 1.17 4.17 12.34
CA SER A 33 1.31 2.72 12.22
C SER A 33 0.43 2.15 11.09
N VAL A 34 -0.82 2.61 10.99
CA VAL A 34 -1.76 2.23 9.92
C VAL A 34 -1.24 2.72 8.57
N ALA A 35 -0.90 4.00 8.46
CA ALA A 35 -0.41 4.59 7.22
C ALA A 35 0.84 3.88 6.68
N VAL A 36 1.81 3.57 7.53
CA VAL A 36 3.02 2.83 7.15
C VAL A 36 2.68 1.40 6.71
N LYS A 37 1.79 0.71 7.41
CA LYS A 37 1.36 -0.65 7.04
C LYS A 37 0.69 -0.66 5.67
N GLU A 38 -0.23 0.26 5.42
CA GLU A 38 -0.94 0.38 4.15
C GLU A 38 -0.01 0.74 3.00
N TYR A 39 0.88 1.72 3.20
CA TYR A 39 1.89 2.08 2.21
C TYR A 39 2.77 0.87 1.84
N LEU A 40 3.28 0.14 2.83
CA LEU A 40 4.11 -1.04 2.60
C LEU A 40 3.34 -2.16 1.91
N PHE A 41 2.05 -2.34 2.24
CA PHE A 41 1.19 -3.30 1.56
C PHE A 41 1.01 -2.95 0.08
N LEU A 42 0.63 -1.71 -0.23
CA LEU A 42 0.47 -1.24 -1.61
C LEU A 42 1.77 -1.34 -2.40
N ARG A 43 2.91 -1.00 -1.78
CA ARG A 43 4.23 -1.15 -2.40
C ARG A 43 4.54 -2.60 -2.74
N ARG A 44 4.30 -3.53 -1.80
CA ARG A 44 4.50 -4.98 -2.05
C ARG A 44 3.56 -5.50 -3.14
N PHE A 45 2.30 -5.06 -3.13
CA PHE A 45 1.32 -5.46 -4.14
C PHE A 45 1.72 -5.01 -5.55
N ARG A 46 2.19 -3.76 -5.71
CA ARG A 46 2.68 -3.24 -7.00
C ARG A 46 3.85 -4.05 -7.54
N LEU A 47 4.85 -4.32 -6.68
CA LEU A 47 6.01 -5.15 -7.06
C LEU A 47 5.61 -6.58 -7.42
N LEU A 48 4.65 -7.17 -6.69
CA LEU A 48 4.13 -8.48 -7.02
C LEU A 48 3.43 -8.47 -8.38
N ARG A 49 2.57 -7.49 -8.63
CA ARG A 49 1.86 -7.32 -9.91
C ARG A 49 2.84 -7.21 -11.07
N GLU A 50 3.89 -6.40 -10.96
CA GLU A 50 4.91 -6.28 -12.00
C GLU A 50 5.52 -7.64 -12.36
N ARG A 51 5.90 -8.44 -11.35
CA ARG A 51 6.45 -9.78 -11.55
C ARG A 51 5.45 -10.73 -12.19
N MET A 52 4.23 -10.75 -11.68
CA MET A 52 3.17 -11.65 -12.18
C MET A 52 2.75 -11.29 -13.60
N VAL A 53 2.66 -10.00 -13.95
CA VAL A 53 2.34 -9.54 -15.30
C VAL A 53 3.44 -9.98 -16.29
N MET A 54 4.71 -9.80 -15.95
CA MET A 54 5.81 -10.27 -16.81
C MET A 54 5.74 -11.79 -17.06
N GLN A 55 5.46 -12.57 -16.00
CA GLN A 55 5.30 -14.02 -16.13
C GLN A 55 4.09 -14.42 -16.97
N ALA A 56 2.95 -13.74 -16.81
CA ALA A 56 1.74 -13.98 -17.59
C ALA A 56 1.97 -13.67 -19.08
N GLN A 57 2.62 -12.54 -19.39
CA GLN A 57 2.95 -12.15 -20.76
C GLN A 57 3.90 -13.15 -21.43
N ALA A 58 4.88 -13.69 -20.70
CA ALA A 58 5.76 -14.75 -21.22
C ALA A 58 5.00 -16.04 -21.58
N GLN A 59 3.80 -16.23 -21.03
CA GLN A 59 2.89 -17.34 -21.35
C GLN A 59 1.80 -16.94 -22.35
N GLY A 60 1.87 -15.74 -22.93
CA GLY A 60 0.90 -15.23 -23.88
C GLY A 60 -0.45 -14.83 -23.25
N ILE A 61 -0.47 -14.46 -21.96
CA ILE A 61 -1.65 -13.96 -21.25
C ILE A 61 -1.50 -12.45 -21.09
N TYR A 62 -2.39 -11.68 -21.73
CA TYR A 62 -2.33 -10.21 -21.72
C TYR A 62 -3.61 -9.59 -21.18
N THR A 63 -4.73 -10.28 -21.30
CA THR A 63 -6.06 -9.80 -20.93
C THR A 63 -6.78 -10.78 -20.01
N ASP A 64 -7.81 -10.30 -19.33
CA ASP A 64 -8.69 -11.15 -18.52
C ASP A 64 -9.40 -12.20 -19.38
N GLN A 65 -9.64 -11.92 -20.67
CA GLN A 65 -10.20 -12.90 -21.60
C GLN A 65 -9.23 -14.07 -21.87
N ASP A 66 -7.92 -13.81 -21.90
CA ASP A 66 -6.91 -14.86 -22.07
C ASP A 66 -6.81 -15.76 -20.84
N VAL A 67 -7.06 -15.18 -19.65
CA VAL A 67 -7.19 -15.93 -18.40
C VAL A 67 -8.44 -16.80 -18.46
N PHE A 68 -9.59 -16.22 -18.78
CA PHE A 68 -10.87 -16.93 -18.84
C PHE A 68 -10.81 -18.15 -19.77
N LYS A 69 -10.28 -17.97 -20.99
CA LYS A 69 -10.10 -19.06 -21.96
C LYS A 69 -9.22 -20.23 -21.47
N ARG A 70 -8.40 -20.03 -20.44
CA ARG A 70 -7.50 -21.05 -19.89
C ARG A 70 -8.05 -21.78 -18.67
N VAL A 71 -8.96 -21.15 -17.93
CA VAL A 71 -9.44 -21.67 -16.62
C VAL A 71 -10.93 -22.00 -16.59
N SER A 72 -11.65 -21.70 -17.67
CA SER A 72 -13.07 -22.02 -17.89
C SER A 72 -13.23 -22.83 -19.17
#